data_AF-A0A9P8D0T3-F1
#
_entry.id   AF-A0A9P8D0T3-F1
#
_cell.length_a   1.000
_cell.length_b   1.000
_cell.length_c   1.000
_cell.angle_alpha   90.00
_cell.angle_beta   90.00
_cell.angle_gamma   90.00
#
_symmetry.space_group_name_H-M   'P 1'
#
loop_
_entity.id
_entity.type
_entity.pdbx_description
1 polymer ?
#
loop_
_entity_poly.entity_id
_entity_poly.type
_entity_poly.pdbx_seq_one_letter_code
_entity_poly.pdbx_strand_id
1 'polypeptide(L)'
;MLSFTRALKAKAPLARQATSSLTMPSRLHNARLYSSHKEINFGIEGRAKLLKGVEVLAKAVAVTLGPKGRHVLIAQPYGTPKITKDGVTVAKSITLEDPFENLGAKLIQDVANKTNETAGDGTTTATILTRAIFAEGVKNVAAGCNPMDLRKGVQMAVDAVVEFLRENKREITTTQEIAQVGTISANGDKAIGNLLAQAMEKVGKEGVITVKDGKTTEDELEITEGMRFDRGYISPYFVTDTKSQKVEFEKPLILLSEKKISMLQDILPALEAAATQRRPLLIIAEDIDGEALAATILNKLRGQLQVAAVKAPGFGDNRKSILGDLATLTGGVVFSDELDVKLERLTPDLLGTIGSITITKEDTILNGTGAGSSDSIAQRCEQLRSLIADAGTSDYEREKLEERLARLSSGVAIIRVGGQSEVEVGEKKDR
;
A
#
# COMPACT_ATOMS: atom_id res chain seq x y z
N MET A 1 -48.28 -76.43 9.56
CA MET A 1 -47.25 -76.69 10.59
C MET A 1 -47.30 -75.55 11.59
N LEU A 2 -47.45 -75.91 12.85
CA LEU A 2 -47.77 -75.05 13.98
C LEU A 2 -46.58 -74.18 14.41
N SER A 3 -46.86 -72.92 14.76
CA SER A 3 -46.30 -72.28 15.95
C SER A 3 -47.17 -71.09 16.32
N PHE A 4 -47.92 -71.29 17.39
CA PHE A 4 -48.82 -70.34 18.07
C PHE A 4 -48.24 -70.16 19.47
N THR A 5 -48.06 -68.93 19.95
CA THR A 5 -48.18 -68.50 21.38
C THR A 5 -47.85 -66.99 21.45
N ARG A 6 -48.83 -66.06 21.51
CA ARG A 6 -49.54 -65.51 22.71
C ARG A 6 -48.54 -64.98 23.76
N ALA A 7 -48.58 -63.72 24.21
CA ALA A 7 -49.67 -63.11 24.96
C ALA A 7 -49.38 -61.62 25.35
N LEU A 8 -50.35 -60.71 25.13
CA LEU A 8 -51.09 -59.87 26.12
C LEU A 8 -50.34 -58.60 26.63
N LYS A 9 -50.91 -57.39 26.70
CA LYS A 9 -52.25 -56.96 27.15
C LYS A 9 -52.59 -55.51 26.73
N ALA A 10 -53.90 -55.21 26.73
CA ALA A 10 -54.59 -54.02 26.24
C ALA A 10 -54.65 -52.82 27.20
N LYS A 11 -54.97 -51.62 26.67
CA LYS A 11 -56.20 -50.84 26.96
C LYS A 11 -56.19 -49.46 26.27
N ALA A 12 -57.25 -49.15 25.52
CA ALA A 12 -57.73 -47.77 25.31
C ALA A 12 -58.70 -47.42 26.48
N PRO A 13 -58.95 -46.13 26.78
CA PRO A 13 -60.03 -45.44 26.07
C PRO A 13 -59.82 -43.94 25.79
N LEU A 14 -60.62 -43.41 24.88
CA LEU A 14 -60.83 -41.98 24.64
C LEU A 14 -61.45 -41.28 25.86
N ALA A 15 -60.98 -40.06 26.15
CA ALA A 15 -61.80 -39.01 26.75
C ALA A 15 -61.34 -37.63 26.24
N ARG A 16 -62.27 -36.89 25.63
CA ARG A 16 -62.14 -35.48 25.26
C ARG A 16 -62.10 -34.62 26.52
N GLN A 17 -61.17 -33.68 26.61
CA GLN A 17 -61.42 -32.37 27.23
C GLN A 17 -60.50 -31.33 26.61
N ALA A 18 -61.10 -30.19 26.28
CA ALA A 18 -60.52 -29.10 25.53
C ALA A 18 -59.69 -28.16 26.41
N THR A 19 -58.85 -27.37 25.74
CA THR A 19 -58.42 -25.98 26.00
C THR A 19 -56.93 -25.73 26.24
N SER A 20 -56.39 -24.93 25.30
CA SER A 20 -55.21 -24.06 25.31
C SER A 20 -53.88 -24.57 25.89
N SER A 21 -52.95 -24.87 24.98
CA SER A 21 -51.53 -24.61 25.24
C SER A 21 -50.83 -24.26 23.92
N LEU A 22 -50.21 -23.09 23.88
CA LEU A 22 -49.39 -22.55 22.80
C LEU A 22 -48.41 -23.60 22.24
N THR A 23 -48.56 -23.97 20.97
CA THR A 23 -47.54 -24.70 20.22
C THR A 23 -46.43 -23.72 19.81
N MET A 24 -45.34 -23.71 20.57
CA MET A 24 -44.04 -23.22 20.11
C MET A 24 -43.49 -24.21 19.06
N PRO A 25 -43.16 -23.81 17.82
CA PRO A 25 -42.47 -24.68 16.90
C PRO A 25 -41.00 -24.82 17.36
N SER A 26 -40.58 -26.06 17.55
CA SER A 26 -39.24 -26.50 17.90
C SER A 26 -38.18 -25.95 16.94
N ARG A 27 -37.60 -24.79 17.25
CA ARG A 27 -36.36 -24.28 16.63
C ARG A 27 -35.14 -24.91 17.30
N LEU A 28 -34.87 -26.19 17.08
CA LEU A 28 -33.57 -26.78 17.40
C LEU A 28 -33.22 -27.86 16.36
N HIS A 29 -33.00 -27.44 15.13
CA HIS A 29 -32.21 -28.17 14.15
C HIS A 29 -31.47 -27.16 13.26
N ASN A 30 -30.35 -26.67 13.77
CA ASN A 30 -29.25 -26.14 12.97
C ASN A 30 -27.99 -26.20 13.85
N ALA A 31 -27.61 -27.43 14.20
CA ALA A 31 -26.24 -27.72 14.60
C ALA A 31 -25.35 -27.43 13.38
N ARG A 32 -24.52 -26.40 13.50
CA ARG A 32 -23.54 -25.98 12.49
C ARG A 32 -22.62 -27.16 12.16
N LEU A 33 -22.80 -27.73 10.98
CA LEU A 33 -21.80 -28.57 10.32
C LEU A 33 -20.60 -27.69 9.96
N TYR A 34 -19.57 -27.68 10.79
CA TYR A 34 -18.23 -27.17 10.43
C TYR A 34 -17.48 -28.17 9.55
N SER A 35 -18.14 -28.61 8.47
CA SER A 35 -17.50 -29.29 7.36
C SER A 35 -17.78 -28.44 6.13
N SER A 36 -16.81 -27.60 5.76
CA SER A 36 -16.83 -26.96 4.45
C SER A 36 -16.60 -28.07 3.42
N HIS A 37 -17.68 -28.66 2.91
CA HIS A 37 -17.58 -29.51 1.74
C HIS A 37 -16.97 -28.67 0.61
N LYS A 38 -15.96 -29.23 -0.07
CA LYS A 38 -15.29 -28.57 -1.19
C LYS A 38 -15.89 -29.10 -2.48
N GLU A 39 -16.33 -28.21 -3.35
CA GLU A 39 -16.70 -28.55 -4.72
C GLU A 39 -15.43 -28.64 -5.57
N ILE A 40 -15.30 -29.67 -6.40
CA ILE A 40 -14.12 -29.92 -7.23
C ILE A 40 -14.56 -30.08 -8.67
N ASN A 41 -14.10 -29.18 -9.54
CA ASN A 41 -14.31 -29.23 -10.98
C ASN A 41 -13.03 -29.62 -11.70
N PHE A 42 -13.16 -30.46 -12.72
CA PHE A 42 -12.02 -31.04 -13.45
C PHE A 42 -12.02 -30.68 -14.93
N GLY A 43 -10.84 -30.80 -15.55
CA GLY A 43 -10.69 -30.79 -16.99
C GLY A 43 -11.22 -29.54 -17.69
N ILE A 44 -11.99 -29.75 -18.74
CA ILE A 44 -12.47 -28.69 -19.65
C ILE A 44 -13.51 -27.80 -18.96
N GLU A 45 -14.43 -28.38 -18.19
CA GLU A 45 -15.49 -27.63 -17.52
C GLU A 45 -14.94 -26.64 -16.49
N GLY A 46 -13.97 -27.07 -15.68
CA GLY A 46 -13.29 -26.19 -14.73
C GLY A 46 -12.55 -25.04 -15.42
N ARG A 47 -11.86 -25.31 -16.54
CA ARG A 47 -11.18 -24.28 -17.33
C ARG A 47 -12.14 -23.32 -18.01
N ALA A 48 -13.29 -23.79 -18.48
CA ALA A 48 -14.31 -22.96 -19.10
C ALA A 48 -14.90 -21.95 -18.10
N LYS A 49 -15.19 -22.38 -16.86
CA LYS A 49 -15.61 -21.46 -15.78
C LYS A 49 -14.54 -20.43 -15.44
N LEU A 50 -13.27 -20.86 -15.30
CA LEU A 50 -12.16 -19.94 -15.08
C LEU A 50 -12.04 -18.91 -16.21
N LEU A 51 -12.10 -19.37 -17.47
CA LEU A 51 -12.01 -18.50 -18.65
C LEU A 51 -13.14 -17.48 -18.69
N LYS A 52 -14.36 -17.88 -18.33
CA LYS A 52 -15.50 -16.96 -18.26
C LYS A 52 -15.26 -15.85 -17.23
N GLY A 53 -14.77 -16.19 -16.05
CA GLY A 53 -14.41 -15.20 -15.03
C GLY A 53 -13.30 -14.24 -15.49
N VAL A 54 -12.25 -14.78 -16.12
CA VAL A 54 -11.17 -14.05 -16.77
C VAL A 54 -11.72 -13.06 -17.81
N GLU A 55 -12.63 -13.51 -18.67
CA GLU A 55 -13.23 -12.68 -19.70
C GLU A 55 -14.08 -11.55 -19.15
N VAL A 56 -14.91 -11.81 -18.13
CA VAL A 56 -15.78 -10.80 -17.52
C VAL A 56 -14.94 -9.66 -16.95
N LEU A 57 -13.92 -9.99 -16.16
CA LEU A 57 -13.04 -8.99 -15.57
C LEU A 57 -12.26 -8.24 -16.65
N ALA A 58 -11.65 -8.95 -17.60
CA ALA A 58 -10.85 -8.32 -18.63
C ALA A 58 -11.67 -7.43 -19.57
N LYS A 59 -12.93 -7.78 -19.86
CA LYS A 59 -13.85 -6.93 -20.65
C LYS A 59 -14.16 -5.63 -19.90
N ALA A 60 -14.39 -5.69 -18.59
CA ALA A 60 -14.65 -4.52 -17.76
C ALA A 60 -13.41 -3.59 -17.65
N VAL A 61 -12.21 -4.16 -17.55
CA VAL A 61 -10.96 -3.38 -17.49
C VAL A 61 -10.58 -2.81 -18.87
N ALA A 62 -10.77 -3.57 -19.95
CA ALA A 62 -10.30 -3.19 -21.29
C ALA A 62 -10.94 -1.91 -21.85
N VAL A 63 -12.14 -1.53 -21.38
CA VAL A 63 -12.77 -0.28 -21.82
C VAL A 63 -12.01 0.98 -21.39
N THR A 64 -11.10 0.85 -20.41
CA THR A 64 -10.28 1.96 -19.90
C THR A 64 -9.01 2.20 -20.71
N LEU A 65 -8.65 1.31 -21.64
CA LEU A 65 -7.37 1.37 -22.34
C LEU A 65 -7.26 2.56 -23.31
N GLY A 66 -6.18 3.33 -23.17
CA GLY A 66 -5.73 4.32 -24.14
C GLY A 66 -6.50 5.65 -24.09
N PRO A 67 -6.18 6.60 -25.00
CA PRO A 67 -6.70 7.98 -24.95
C PRO A 67 -8.21 8.08 -25.19
N LYS A 68 -8.80 7.07 -25.82
CA LYS A 68 -10.25 6.94 -26.05
C LYS A 68 -10.92 5.98 -25.05
N GLY A 69 -10.19 5.60 -24.00
CA GLY A 69 -10.71 4.83 -22.88
C GLY A 69 -11.87 5.55 -22.20
N ARG A 70 -12.86 4.77 -21.76
CA ARG A 70 -14.06 5.26 -21.08
C ARG A 70 -13.90 5.11 -19.57
N HIS A 71 -14.58 5.97 -18.83
CA HIS A 71 -14.66 5.86 -17.38
C HIS A 71 -15.53 4.67 -16.99
N VAL A 72 -15.15 4.01 -15.90
CA VAL A 72 -15.94 2.97 -15.23
C VAL A 72 -16.49 3.56 -13.94
N LEU A 73 -17.80 3.37 -13.72
CA LEU A 73 -18.46 3.78 -12.48
C LEU A 73 -18.56 2.59 -11.53
N ILE A 74 -18.08 2.75 -10.32
CA ILE A 74 -18.03 1.72 -9.29
C ILE A 74 -18.89 2.18 -8.10
N ALA A 75 -19.95 1.42 -7.82
CA ALA A 75 -20.80 1.66 -6.66
C ALA A 75 -19.99 1.49 -5.36
N GLN A 76 -20.09 2.46 -4.46
CA GLN A 76 -19.51 2.39 -3.13
C GLN A 76 -20.62 2.06 -2.11
N PRO A 77 -20.35 1.27 -1.06
CA PRO A 77 -21.36 0.98 -0.02
C PRO A 77 -21.87 2.24 0.69
N TYR A 78 -21.04 3.29 0.75
CA TYR A 78 -21.36 4.59 1.33
C TYR A 78 -20.78 5.70 0.45
N GLY A 79 -21.46 6.84 0.40
CA GLY A 79 -21.00 8.02 -0.34
C GLY A 79 -21.29 7.97 -1.85
N THR A 80 -20.57 8.79 -2.61
CA THR A 80 -20.73 8.90 -4.07
C THR A 80 -20.03 7.76 -4.80
N PRO A 81 -20.51 7.36 -6.00
CA PRO A 81 -19.83 6.33 -6.79
C PRO A 81 -18.41 6.78 -7.16
N LYS A 82 -17.47 5.83 -7.20
CA LYS A 82 -16.11 6.10 -7.68
C LYS A 82 -16.11 6.07 -9.21
N ILE A 83 -15.61 7.12 -9.84
CA ILE A 83 -15.39 7.21 -11.28
C ILE A 83 -13.90 7.01 -11.50
N THR A 84 -13.50 6.09 -12.36
CA THR A 84 -12.08 5.80 -12.58
C THR A 84 -11.78 5.31 -14.00
N LYS A 85 -10.55 5.55 -14.44
CA LYS A 85 -9.92 4.92 -15.62
C LYS A 85 -8.77 3.99 -15.23
N ASP A 86 -8.50 3.83 -13.95
CA ASP A 86 -7.44 2.95 -13.47
C ASP A 86 -7.91 1.48 -13.51
N GLY A 87 -7.20 0.68 -14.30
CA GLY A 87 -7.46 -0.74 -14.47
C GLY A 87 -7.36 -1.54 -13.18
N VAL A 88 -6.48 -1.16 -12.23
CA VAL A 88 -6.31 -1.91 -10.98
C VAL A 88 -7.48 -1.66 -10.03
N THR A 89 -7.96 -0.41 -9.93
CA THR A 89 -9.17 -0.08 -9.17
C THR A 89 -10.39 -0.81 -9.73
N VAL A 90 -10.56 -0.84 -11.05
CA VAL A 90 -11.64 -1.59 -11.69
C VAL A 90 -11.52 -3.08 -11.39
N ALA A 91 -10.35 -3.68 -11.58
CA ALA A 91 -10.12 -5.10 -11.33
C ALA A 91 -10.43 -5.49 -9.87
N LYS A 92 -9.96 -4.71 -8.88
CA LYS A 92 -10.20 -4.96 -7.45
C LYS A 92 -11.68 -4.90 -7.06
N SER A 93 -12.47 -4.09 -7.75
CA SER A 93 -13.90 -3.91 -7.46
C SER A 93 -14.78 -5.08 -7.92
N ILE A 94 -14.27 -5.93 -8.82
CA ILE A 94 -15.03 -7.03 -9.41
C ILE A 94 -14.95 -8.26 -8.51
N THR A 95 -16.09 -8.76 -8.08
CA THR A 95 -16.21 -10.07 -7.42
C THR A 95 -17.40 -10.78 -8.05
N LEU A 96 -17.19 -12.02 -8.47
CA LEU A 96 -18.21 -12.82 -9.15
C LEU A 96 -18.91 -13.75 -8.16
N GLU A 97 -20.20 -14.02 -8.41
CA GLU A 97 -21.03 -14.86 -7.55
C GLU A 97 -20.62 -16.35 -7.64
N ASP A 98 -20.36 -16.86 -8.85
CA ASP A 98 -19.85 -18.22 -9.03
C ASP A 98 -18.40 -18.33 -8.51
N PRO A 99 -18.10 -19.25 -7.56
CA PRO A 99 -16.78 -19.36 -6.96
C PRO A 99 -15.65 -19.70 -7.96
N PHE A 100 -15.94 -20.46 -9.02
CA PHE A 100 -14.94 -20.86 -10.02
C PHE A 100 -14.68 -19.73 -11.02
N GLU A 101 -15.71 -19.02 -11.45
CA GLU A 101 -15.54 -17.80 -12.24
C GLU A 101 -14.77 -16.75 -11.42
N ASN A 102 -15.12 -16.57 -10.14
CA ASN A 102 -14.45 -15.65 -9.24
C ASN A 102 -12.97 -16.01 -9.04
N LEU A 103 -12.62 -17.29 -8.99
CA LEU A 103 -11.22 -17.72 -8.93
C LEU A 103 -10.44 -17.25 -10.16
N GLY A 104 -11.02 -17.34 -11.36
CA GLY A 104 -10.43 -16.82 -12.59
C GLY A 104 -10.24 -15.31 -12.55
N ALA A 105 -11.23 -14.57 -12.03
CA ALA A 105 -11.13 -13.13 -11.83
C ALA A 105 -10.02 -12.76 -10.82
N LYS A 106 -9.92 -13.48 -9.70
CA LYS A 106 -8.89 -13.25 -8.67
C LYS A 106 -7.47 -13.42 -9.22
N LEU A 107 -7.24 -14.43 -10.07
CA LEU A 107 -5.92 -14.64 -10.68
C LEU A 107 -5.48 -13.44 -11.55
N ILE A 108 -6.41 -12.79 -12.27
CA ILE A 108 -6.07 -11.58 -13.03
C ILE A 108 -5.90 -10.37 -12.11
N GLN A 109 -6.69 -10.26 -11.05
CA GLN A 109 -6.50 -9.20 -10.05
C GLN A 109 -5.09 -9.24 -9.48
N ASP A 110 -4.55 -10.43 -9.20
CA ASP A 110 -3.18 -10.57 -8.72
C ASP A 110 -2.14 -10.11 -9.75
N VAL A 111 -2.36 -10.40 -11.05
CA VAL A 111 -1.49 -9.89 -12.13
C VAL A 111 -1.53 -8.36 -12.19
N ALA A 112 -2.73 -7.77 -12.16
CA ALA A 112 -2.89 -6.32 -12.19
C ALA A 112 -2.25 -5.66 -10.97
N ASN A 113 -2.45 -6.22 -9.78
CA ASN A 113 -1.86 -5.75 -8.53
C ASN A 113 -0.33 -5.79 -8.58
N LYS A 114 0.24 -6.92 -9.00
CA LYS A 114 1.70 -7.08 -9.06
C LYS A 114 2.35 -6.18 -10.10
N THR A 115 1.67 -5.94 -11.23
CA THR A 115 2.10 -4.97 -12.25
C THR A 115 2.10 -3.56 -11.66
N ASN A 116 1.04 -3.19 -10.95
CA ASN A 116 0.95 -1.88 -10.29
C ASN A 116 2.03 -1.67 -9.21
N GLU A 117 2.30 -2.70 -8.40
CA GLU A 117 3.35 -2.66 -7.38
C GLU A 117 4.75 -2.53 -7.98
N THR A 118 5.02 -3.20 -9.11
CA THR A 118 6.36 -3.23 -9.72
C THR A 118 6.64 -2.00 -10.60
N ALA A 119 5.64 -1.55 -11.36
CA ALA A 119 5.82 -0.55 -12.42
C ALA A 119 4.99 0.73 -12.23
N GLY A 120 3.94 0.72 -11.39
CA GLY A 120 3.03 1.86 -11.20
C GLY A 120 2.08 2.17 -12.36
N ASP A 121 2.24 1.53 -13.52
CA ASP A 121 1.39 1.69 -14.72
C ASP A 121 1.31 0.34 -15.49
N GLY A 122 0.49 0.27 -16.54
CA GLY A 122 0.39 -0.88 -17.45
C GLY A 122 -0.58 -1.96 -16.98
N THR A 123 -1.36 -1.70 -15.93
CA THR A 123 -2.28 -2.66 -15.29
C THR A 123 -3.36 -3.15 -16.28
N THR A 124 -3.93 -2.24 -17.07
CA THR A 124 -4.90 -2.56 -18.14
C THR A 124 -4.26 -3.40 -19.25
N THR A 125 -3.04 -3.04 -19.67
CA THR A 125 -2.27 -3.80 -20.69
C THR A 125 -1.97 -5.21 -20.22
N ALA A 126 -1.47 -5.36 -18.99
CA ALA A 126 -1.19 -6.67 -18.38
C ALA A 126 -2.44 -7.55 -18.30
N THR A 127 -3.58 -6.97 -17.94
CA THR A 127 -4.88 -7.67 -17.87
C THR A 127 -5.31 -8.19 -19.25
N ILE A 128 -5.18 -7.38 -20.30
CA ILE A 128 -5.58 -7.76 -21.66
C ILE A 128 -4.65 -8.83 -22.24
N LEU A 129 -3.33 -8.69 -22.04
CA LEU A 129 -2.34 -9.68 -22.46
C LEU A 129 -2.58 -11.02 -21.76
N THR A 130 -2.83 -10.99 -20.45
CA THR A 130 -3.15 -12.18 -19.65
C THR A 130 -4.39 -12.88 -20.19
N ARG A 131 -5.47 -12.13 -20.48
CA ARG A 131 -6.68 -12.69 -21.08
C ARG A 131 -6.38 -13.38 -22.42
N ALA A 132 -5.60 -12.72 -23.29
CA ALA A 132 -5.28 -13.26 -24.62
C ALA A 132 -4.46 -14.55 -24.53
N ILE A 133 -3.39 -14.56 -23.72
CA ILE A 133 -2.55 -15.73 -23.50
C ILE A 133 -3.36 -16.88 -22.86
N PHE A 134 -4.18 -16.57 -21.86
CA PHE A 134 -4.98 -17.58 -21.17
C PHE A 134 -6.04 -18.19 -22.08
N ALA A 135 -6.77 -17.37 -22.85
CA ALA A 135 -7.79 -17.86 -23.78
C ALA A 135 -7.21 -18.78 -24.87
N GLU A 136 -6.10 -18.38 -25.50
CA GLU A 136 -5.42 -19.23 -26.49
C GLU A 136 -4.78 -20.46 -25.85
N GLY A 137 -4.27 -20.35 -24.63
CA GLY A 137 -3.78 -21.49 -23.86
C GLY A 137 -4.87 -22.53 -23.60
N VAL A 138 -6.06 -22.10 -23.15
CA VAL A 138 -7.19 -23.01 -22.90
C VAL A 138 -7.63 -23.72 -24.17
N LYS A 139 -7.67 -23.02 -25.32
CA LYS A 139 -8.01 -23.63 -26.63
C LYS A 139 -7.00 -24.70 -27.05
N ASN A 140 -5.70 -24.42 -26.96
CA ASN A 140 -4.66 -25.37 -27.35
C ASN A 140 -4.63 -26.59 -26.43
N VAL A 141 -4.85 -26.42 -25.13
CA VAL A 141 -4.96 -27.56 -24.22
C VAL A 141 -6.21 -28.39 -24.51
N ALA A 142 -7.34 -27.75 -24.86
CA ALA A 142 -8.54 -28.48 -25.29
C ALA A 142 -8.31 -29.28 -26.60
N ALA A 143 -7.41 -28.81 -27.46
CA ALA A 143 -6.95 -29.53 -28.66
C ALA A 143 -5.98 -30.69 -28.35
N GLY A 144 -5.63 -30.92 -27.08
CA GLY A 144 -4.78 -32.04 -26.65
C GLY A 144 -3.30 -31.70 -26.48
N CYS A 145 -2.90 -30.44 -26.62
CA CYS A 145 -1.52 -30.03 -26.39
C CYS A 145 -1.14 -30.15 -24.90
N ASN A 146 0.13 -30.47 -24.63
CA ASN A 146 0.67 -30.52 -23.27
C ASN A 146 0.75 -29.11 -22.66
N PRO A 147 0.04 -28.81 -21.54
CA PRO A 147 0.08 -27.50 -20.89
C PRO A 147 1.48 -27.06 -20.46
N MET A 148 2.33 -28.01 -20.07
CA MET A 148 3.68 -27.70 -19.59
C MET A 148 4.58 -27.22 -20.72
N ASP A 149 4.45 -27.82 -21.90
CA ASP A 149 5.24 -27.43 -23.07
C ASP A 149 4.74 -26.10 -23.64
N LEU A 150 3.41 -25.88 -23.63
CA LEU A 150 2.83 -24.56 -23.96
C LEU A 150 3.37 -23.47 -23.04
N ARG A 151 3.41 -23.71 -21.73
CA ARG A 151 3.96 -22.74 -20.76
C ARG A 151 5.44 -22.45 -21.04
N LYS A 152 6.25 -23.49 -21.30
CA LYS A 152 7.67 -23.31 -21.63
C LYS A 152 7.85 -22.49 -22.91
N GLY A 153 7.09 -22.81 -23.95
CA GLY A 153 7.13 -22.06 -25.22
C GLY A 153 6.73 -20.60 -25.05
N VAL A 154 5.69 -20.31 -24.27
CA VAL A 154 5.29 -18.93 -23.95
C VAL A 154 6.39 -18.21 -23.17
N GLN A 155 7.03 -18.86 -22.19
CA GLN A 155 8.12 -18.24 -21.43
C GLN A 155 9.30 -17.88 -22.34
N MET A 156 9.73 -18.80 -23.21
CA MET A 156 10.80 -18.55 -24.17
C MET A 156 10.48 -17.38 -25.10
N ALA A 157 9.23 -17.27 -25.55
CA ALA A 157 8.79 -16.15 -26.39
C ALA A 157 8.79 -14.83 -25.61
N VAL A 158 8.34 -14.83 -24.36
CA VAL A 158 8.38 -13.65 -23.48
C VAL A 158 9.82 -13.20 -23.25
N ASP A 159 10.74 -14.12 -22.95
CA ASP A 159 12.14 -13.80 -22.72
C ASP A 159 12.79 -13.16 -23.96
N ALA A 160 12.52 -13.70 -25.15
CA ALA A 160 12.99 -13.13 -26.42
C ALA A 160 12.40 -11.73 -26.69
N VAL A 161 11.12 -11.50 -26.37
CA VAL A 161 10.49 -10.18 -26.51
C VAL A 161 11.09 -9.18 -25.52
N VAL A 162 11.36 -9.59 -24.29
CA VAL A 162 11.97 -8.72 -23.27
C VAL A 162 13.38 -8.31 -23.68
N GLU A 163 14.18 -9.23 -24.20
CA GLU A 163 15.52 -8.90 -24.73
C GLU A 163 15.43 -7.92 -25.91
N PHE A 164 14.52 -8.18 -26.86
CA PHE A 164 14.29 -7.24 -27.96
C PHE A 164 13.90 -5.83 -27.48
N LEU A 165 13.03 -5.73 -26.46
CA LEU A 165 12.65 -4.44 -25.87
C LEU A 165 13.82 -3.75 -25.16
N ARG A 166 14.71 -4.51 -24.52
CA ARG A 166 15.92 -3.98 -23.86
C ARG A 166 16.90 -3.40 -24.88
N GLU A 167 17.09 -4.07 -26.02
CA GLU A 167 17.97 -3.60 -27.10
C GLU A 167 17.45 -2.33 -27.77
N ASN A 168 16.12 -2.15 -27.80
CA ASN A 168 15.46 -1.01 -28.45
C ASN A 168 15.10 0.12 -27.48
N LYS A 169 15.48 0.03 -26.20
CA LYS A 169 15.20 1.11 -25.23
C LYS A 169 16.06 2.34 -25.54
N ARG A 170 15.49 3.52 -25.30
CA ARG A 170 16.22 4.79 -25.35
C ARG A 170 16.15 5.46 -23.99
N GLU A 171 17.31 5.83 -23.46
CA GLU A 171 17.44 6.57 -22.20
C GLU A 171 16.83 7.97 -22.35
N ILE A 172 16.08 8.41 -21.34
CA ILE A 172 15.48 9.74 -21.31
C ILE A 172 16.50 10.74 -20.76
N THR A 173 16.74 11.81 -21.53
CA THR A 173 17.78 12.79 -21.23
C THR A 173 17.26 14.18 -21.03
N THR A 174 16.11 14.52 -21.62
CA THR A 174 15.57 15.88 -21.62
C THR A 174 14.33 16.00 -20.76
N THR A 175 14.14 17.17 -20.15
CA THR A 175 12.92 17.53 -19.42
C THR A 175 11.66 17.44 -20.30
N GLN A 176 11.80 17.68 -21.61
CA GLN A 176 10.71 17.53 -22.57
C GLN A 176 10.27 16.07 -22.73
N GLU A 177 11.21 15.13 -22.83
CA GLU A 177 10.89 13.70 -22.87
C GLU A 177 10.20 13.24 -21.57
N ILE A 178 10.62 13.76 -20.41
CA ILE A 178 9.95 13.51 -19.12
C ILE A 178 8.50 14.02 -19.16
N ALA A 179 8.29 15.26 -19.62
CA ALA A 179 6.95 15.84 -19.76
C ALA A 179 6.07 15.04 -20.73
N GLN A 180 6.64 14.51 -21.81
CA GLN A 180 5.93 13.67 -22.77
C GLN A 180 5.46 12.36 -22.13
N VAL A 181 6.32 11.67 -21.38
CA VAL A 181 5.94 10.44 -20.65
C VAL A 181 4.82 10.75 -19.66
N GLY A 182 4.99 11.77 -18.81
CA GLY A 182 3.97 12.17 -17.85
C GLY A 182 2.65 12.55 -18.51
N THR A 183 2.69 13.26 -19.64
CA THR A 183 1.48 13.62 -20.40
C THR A 183 0.75 12.39 -20.92
N ILE A 184 1.48 11.41 -21.47
CA ILE A 184 0.87 10.21 -22.05
C ILE A 184 0.25 9.35 -20.95
N SER A 185 0.96 9.14 -19.83
CA SER A 185 0.45 8.39 -18.67
C SER A 185 -0.75 9.09 -18.02
N ALA A 186 -0.75 10.43 -17.95
CA ALA A 186 -1.87 11.23 -17.46
C ALA A 186 -3.05 11.36 -18.47
N ASN A 187 -3.19 10.41 -19.39
CA ASN A 187 -4.24 10.35 -20.42
C ASN A 187 -4.30 11.59 -21.34
N GLY A 188 -3.13 12.11 -21.74
CA GLY A 188 -2.99 13.24 -22.65
C GLY A 188 -3.00 14.62 -21.97
N ASP A 189 -3.00 14.67 -20.64
CA ASP A 189 -3.02 15.90 -19.87
C ASP A 189 -1.64 16.56 -19.83
N LYS A 190 -1.45 17.57 -20.69
CA LYS A 190 -0.19 18.32 -20.77
C LYS A 190 0.10 19.14 -19.51
N ALA A 191 -0.92 19.55 -18.75
CA ALA A 191 -0.71 20.32 -17.54
C ALA A 191 -0.02 19.45 -16.49
N ILE A 192 -0.52 18.23 -16.29
CA ILE A 192 0.08 17.24 -15.37
C ILE A 192 1.50 16.88 -15.82
N GLY A 193 1.70 16.58 -17.10
CA GLY A 193 3.03 16.23 -17.62
C GLY A 193 4.07 17.35 -17.43
N ASN A 194 3.68 18.60 -17.67
CA ASN A 194 4.56 19.76 -17.44
C ASN A 194 4.84 19.98 -15.95
N LEU A 195 3.83 19.80 -15.08
CA LEU A 195 3.98 19.97 -13.64
C LEU A 195 4.93 18.93 -13.06
N LEU A 196 4.82 17.66 -13.49
CA LEU A 196 5.76 16.60 -13.15
C LEU A 196 7.18 16.90 -13.62
N ALA A 197 7.34 17.40 -14.85
CA ALA A 197 8.64 17.75 -15.39
C ALA A 197 9.29 18.91 -14.61
N GLN A 198 8.52 19.94 -14.24
CA GLN A 198 8.99 21.03 -13.38
C GLN A 198 9.37 20.55 -11.98
N ALA A 199 8.58 19.63 -11.40
CA ALA A 199 8.91 19.03 -10.11
C ALA A 199 10.26 18.30 -10.19
N MET A 200 10.44 17.40 -11.17
CA MET A 200 11.68 16.64 -11.36
C MET A 200 12.89 17.54 -11.67
N GLU A 201 12.72 18.64 -12.38
CA GLU A 201 13.80 19.61 -12.62
C GLU A 201 14.25 20.30 -11.31
N LYS A 202 13.31 20.57 -10.41
CA LYS A 202 13.56 21.26 -9.14
C LYS A 202 14.13 20.35 -8.06
N VAL A 203 13.64 19.11 -7.95
CA VAL A 203 14.11 18.14 -6.93
C VAL A 203 15.22 17.21 -7.43
N GLY A 204 15.50 17.22 -8.75
CA GLY A 204 16.42 16.30 -9.39
C GLY A 204 15.78 14.93 -9.70
N LYS A 205 16.49 14.09 -10.47
CA LYS A 205 16.00 12.75 -10.88
C LYS A 205 15.73 11.82 -9.70
N GLU A 206 16.54 11.94 -8.65
CA GLU A 206 16.43 11.16 -7.41
C GLU A 206 15.57 11.86 -6.34
N GLY A 207 14.99 13.02 -6.68
CA GLY A 207 14.17 13.80 -5.79
C GLY A 207 12.82 13.14 -5.50
N VAL A 208 12.25 13.46 -4.34
CA VAL A 208 10.98 12.87 -3.92
C VAL A 208 9.84 13.77 -4.42
N ILE A 209 8.84 13.16 -5.05
CA ILE A 209 7.60 13.83 -5.45
C ILE A 209 6.44 13.16 -4.71
N THR A 210 5.61 13.96 -4.06
CA THR A 210 4.40 13.50 -3.38
C THR A 210 3.17 14.23 -3.91
N VAL A 211 2.03 13.53 -3.92
CA VAL A 211 0.77 14.07 -4.42
C VAL A 211 -0.22 14.17 -3.27
N LYS A 212 -0.81 15.34 -3.07
CA LYS A 212 -1.81 15.64 -2.04
C LYS A 212 -3.07 16.24 -2.65
N ASP A 213 -4.16 16.16 -1.90
CA ASP A 213 -5.42 16.79 -2.28
C ASP A 213 -5.28 18.32 -2.11
N GLY A 214 -5.54 19.06 -3.18
CA GLY A 214 -5.56 20.52 -3.18
C GLY A 214 -6.84 21.07 -2.55
N LYS A 215 -6.74 22.27 -1.97
CA LYS A 215 -7.91 23.02 -1.47
C LYS A 215 -8.42 24.04 -2.49
N THR A 216 -7.62 24.29 -3.51
CA THR A 216 -7.86 25.25 -4.58
C THR A 216 -8.32 24.51 -5.85
N THR A 217 -8.86 25.27 -6.81
CA THR A 217 -9.29 24.71 -8.10
C THR A 217 -8.11 24.44 -9.03
N GLU A 218 -6.98 25.12 -8.81
CA GLU A 218 -5.76 25.00 -9.62
C GLU A 218 -4.76 24.03 -9.00
N ASP A 219 -3.89 23.45 -9.83
CA ASP A 219 -2.82 22.59 -9.33
C ASP A 219 -1.65 23.45 -8.84
N GLU A 220 -1.10 23.09 -7.68
CA GLU A 220 0.01 23.81 -7.07
C GLU A 220 1.22 22.90 -6.91
N LEU A 221 2.41 23.43 -7.23
CA LEU A 221 3.69 22.77 -6.99
C LEU A 221 4.41 23.51 -5.85
N GLU A 222 4.50 22.87 -4.70
CA GLU A 222 5.19 23.38 -3.52
C GLU A 222 6.48 22.58 -3.33
N ILE A 223 7.63 23.25 -3.26
CA ILE A 223 8.89 22.58 -2.87
C ILE A 223 9.05 22.82 -1.38
N THR A 224 9.18 21.73 -0.64
CA THR A 224 9.45 21.79 0.79
C THR A 224 10.70 21.00 1.11
N GLU A 225 11.34 21.31 2.23
CA GLU A 225 12.36 20.43 2.77
C GLU A 225 11.71 19.11 3.22
N GLY A 226 12.44 18.01 3.11
CA GLY A 226 11.95 16.70 3.51
C GLY A 226 12.95 15.59 3.19
N MET A 227 12.58 14.36 3.51
CA MET A 227 13.43 13.19 3.33
C MET A 227 12.60 11.94 3.07
N ARG A 228 13.07 11.06 2.18
CA ARG A 228 12.54 9.70 2.00
C ARG A 228 13.56 8.66 2.43
N PHE A 229 13.07 7.58 3.02
CA PHE A 229 13.87 6.38 3.27
C PHE A 229 13.04 5.11 3.15
N ASP A 230 13.72 4.01 2.81
CA ASP A 230 13.12 2.75 2.34
C ASP A 230 12.75 1.84 3.53
N ARG A 231 11.92 2.35 4.43
CA ARG A 231 11.31 1.60 5.54
C ARG A 231 9.84 1.96 5.68
N GLY A 232 8.98 0.97 5.55
CA GLY A 232 7.54 1.14 5.76
C GLY A 232 7.07 0.85 7.18
N TYR A 233 5.75 0.86 7.36
CA TYR A 233 5.10 0.56 8.64
C TYR A 233 5.38 -0.89 9.09
N ILE A 234 5.65 -1.08 10.38
CA ILE A 234 5.90 -2.41 10.96
C ILE A 234 4.63 -3.28 10.94
N SER A 235 3.46 -2.64 11.04
CA SER A 235 2.17 -3.32 11.11
C SER A 235 1.13 -2.66 10.21
N PRO A 236 0.41 -3.42 9.36
CA PRO A 236 -0.70 -2.90 8.55
C PRO A 236 -1.82 -2.28 9.38
N TYR A 237 -1.89 -2.61 10.68
CA TYR A 237 -2.86 -2.00 11.58
C TYR A 237 -2.64 -0.51 11.76
N PHE A 238 -1.49 0.07 11.41
CA PHE A 238 -1.26 1.51 11.47
C PHE A 238 -1.89 2.31 10.32
N VAL A 239 -2.27 1.65 9.22
CA VAL A 239 -2.86 2.29 8.04
C VAL A 239 -4.03 3.20 8.45
N THR A 240 -3.97 4.46 7.99
CA THR A 240 -5.02 5.48 8.20
C THR A 240 -5.92 5.57 6.98
N ASP A 241 -5.35 5.48 5.77
CA ASP A 241 -6.12 5.38 4.53
C ASP A 241 -6.11 3.94 4.00
N THR A 242 -7.25 3.27 4.19
CA THR A 242 -7.45 1.89 3.73
C THR A 242 -7.47 1.75 2.21
N LYS A 243 -7.73 2.83 1.45
CA LYS A 243 -7.78 2.78 -0.03
C LYS A 243 -6.37 2.73 -0.61
N SER A 244 -5.51 3.67 -0.22
CA SER A 244 -4.13 3.74 -0.70
C SER A 244 -3.17 2.82 0.06
N GLN A 245 -3.61 2.23 1.18
CA GLN A 245 -2.76 1.43 2.09
C GLN A 245 -1.57 2.24 2.63
N LYS A 246 -1.85 3.47 3.05
CA LYS A 246 -0.85 4.41 3.57
C LYS A 246 -1.23 4.90 4.96
N VAL A 247 -0.20 5.27 5.73
CA VAL A 247 -0.34 6.10 6.93
C VAL A 247 -0.08 7.53 6.52
N GLU A 248 -0.99 8.44 6.85
CA GLU A 248 -0.83 9.88 6.61
C GLU A 248 -1.05 10.62 7.92
N PHE A 249 -0.03 11.38 8.32
CA PHE A 249 -0.08 12.23 9.51
C PHE A 249 0.23 13.67 9.15
N GLU A 250 -0.54 14.59 9.72
CA GLU A 250 -0.31 16.03 9.64
C GLU A 250 0.26 16.51 10.98
N LYS A 251 1.35 17.28 10.93
CA LYS A 251 2.10 17.80 12.07
C LYS A 251 2.39 16.76 13.17
N PRO A 252 2.95 15.58 12.86
CA PRO A 252 3.25 14.58 13.87
C PRO A 252 4.42 14.96 14.79
N LEU A 253 4.43 14.38 15.98
CA LEU A 253 5.60 14.25 16.84
C LEU A 253 6.43 13.05 16.37
N ILE A 254 7.76 13.14 16.44
CA ILE A 254 8.68 12.13 15.94
C ILE A 254 9.63 11.70 17.07
N LEU A 255 9.54 10.44 17.46
CA LEU A 255 10.47 9.79 18.38
C LEU A 255 11.57 9.10 17.58
N LEU A 256 12.83 9.44 17.87
CA LEU A 256 14.01 8.86 17.23
C LEU A 256 14.80 8.03 18.26
N SER A 257 14.78 6.71 18.13
CA SER A 257 15.53 5.81 19.02
C SER A 257 16.58 5.04 18.24
N GLU A 258 17.83 5.08 18.70
CA GLU A 258 18.88 4.20 18.16
C GLU A 258 18.64 2.74 18.54
N LYS A 259 17.98 2.52 19.69
CA LYS A 259 17.71 1.21 20.27
C LYS A 259 16.39 0.62 19.85
N LYS A 260 16.32 -0.70 19.98
CA LYS A 260 15.08 -1.48 19.97
C LYS A 260 14.19 -1.13 21.17
N ILE A 261 12.89 -0.97 20.92
CA ILE A 261 11.88 -0.67 21.95
C ILE A 261 10.97 -1.90 22.09
N SER A 262 11.09 -2.59 23.22
CA SER A 262 10.31 -3.81 23.52
C SER A 262 9.35 -3.63 24.71
N MET A 263 9.73 -2.78 25.68
CA MET A 263 8.98 -2.60 26.91
C MET A 263 7.99 -1.43 26.79
N LEU A 264 6.81 -1.58 27.42
CA LEU A 264 5.81 -0.52 27.44
C LEU A 264 6.31 0.74 28.17
N GLN A 265 7.11 0.57 29.23
CA GLN A 265 7.62 1.68 30.04
C GLN A 265 8.43 2.69 29.23
N ASP A 266 9.17 2.24 28.23
CA ASP A 266 10.01 3.09 27.38
C ASP A 266 9.18 3.98 26.46
N ILE A 267 7.99 3.53 26.04
CA ILE A 267 7.16 4.24 25.07
C ILE A 267 6.02 5.05 25.70
N LEU A 268 5.66 4.77 26.96
CA LEU A 268 4.58 5.45 27.67
C LEU A 268 4.71 6.98 27.66
N PRO A 269 5.87 7.58 28.00
CA PRO A 269 6.01 9.03 27.99
C PRO A 269 5.74 9.67 26.61
N ALA A 270 6.17 9.01 25.54
CA ALA A 270 5.93 9.48 24.17
C ALA A 270 4.44 9.40 23.79
N LEU A 271 3.75 8.31 24.18
CA LEU A 271 2.31 8.17 23.97
C LEU A 271 1.50 9.19 24.76
N GLU A 272 1.89 9.46 26.01
CA GLU A 272 1.25 10.48 26.86
C GLU A 272 1.44 11.89 26.29
N ALA A 273 2.65 12.22 25.80
CA ALA A 273 2.92 13.49 25.14
C ALA A 273 2.05 13.68 23.90
N ALA A 274 1.96 12.66 23.04
CA ALA A 274 1.11 12.69 21.85
C ALA A 274 -0.38 12.82 22.17
N ALA A 275 -0.86 12.11 23.20
CA ALA A 275 -2.25 12.17 23.65
C ALA A 275 -2.59 13.56 24.22
N THR A 276 -1.70 14.11 25.05
CA THR A 276 -1.87 15.42 25.70
C THR A 276 -1.91 16.54 24.67
N GLN A 277 -1.00 16.51 23.69
CA GLN A 277 -0.96 17.51 22.61
C GLN A 277 -2.00 17.26 21.52
N ARG A 278 -2.68 16.10 21.53
CA ARG A 278 -3.61 15.65 20.48
C ARG A 278 -2.97 15.66 19.09
N ARG A 279 -1.71 15.24 19.01
CA ARG A 279 -0.93 15.18 17.76
C ARG A 279 -0.59 13.73 17.44
N PRO A 280 -0.48 13.36 16.14
CA PRO A 280 -0.04 12.03 15.77
C PRO A 280 1.41 11.79 16.21
N LEU A 281 1.79 10.54 16.45
CA LEU A 281 3.14 10.12 16.82
C LEU A 281 3.73 9.17 15.78
N LEU A 282 4.88 9.50 15.21
CA LEU A 282 5.74 8.58 14.49
C LEU A 282 6.87 8.11 15.41
N ILE A 283 7.08 6.80 15.47
CA ILE A 283 8.24 6.22 16.16
C ILE A 283 9.18 5.63 15.11
N ILE A 284 10.43 6.10 15.10
CA ILE A 284 11.53 5.57 14.29
C ILE A 284 12.54 4.95 15.26
N ALA A 285 12.64 3.63 15.26
CA ALA A 285 13.53 2.89 16.15
C ALA A 285 14.30 1.79 15.39
N GLU A 286 15.39 1.24 15.93
CA GLU A 286 16.01 0.04 15.35
C GLU A 286 14.98 -1.07 15.09
N ASP A 287 14.14 -1.33 16.08
CA ASP A 287 12.97 -2.19 15.97
C ASP A 287 11.95 -1.85 17.06
N ILE A 288 10.68 -2.17 16.83
CA ILE A 288 9.63 -2.10 17.86
C ILE A 288 8.90 -3.43 17.87
N ASP A 289 8.91 -4.09 19.03
CA ASP A 289 8.28 -5.40 19.20
C ASP A 289 7.68 -5.56 20.60
N GLY A 290 7.30 -6.81 20.92
CA GLY A 290 6.84 -7.18 22.26
C GLY A 290 5.63 -6.39 22.74
N GLU A 291 5.70 -5.95 24.00
CA GLU A 291 4.63 -5.23 24.67
C GLU A 291 4.44 -3.83 24.09
N ALA A 292 5.52 -3.15 23.71
CA ALA A 292 5.49 -1.82 23.11
C ALA A 292 4.70 -1.81 21.79
N LEU A 293 4.95 -2.77 20.90
CA LEU A 293 4.22 -2.87 19.63
C LEU A 293 2.73 -3.20 19.87
N ALA A 294 2.43 -4.14 20.77
CA ALA A 294 1.06 -4.51 21.08
C ALA A 294 0.27 -3.31 21.64
N ALA A 295 0.87 -2.54 22.55
CA ALA A 295 0.26 -1.37 23.14
C ALA A 295 0.02 -0.25 22.12
N THR A 296 1.00 0.05 21.26
CA THR A 296 0.85 1.08 20.20
C THR A 296 -0.28 0.72 19.22
N ILE A 297 -0.34 -0.54 18.78
CA ILE A 297 -1.43 -1.03 17.90
C ILE A 297 -2.78 -0.93 18.62
N LEU A 298 -2.87 -1.37 19.87
CA LEU A 298 -4.12 -1.36 20.62
C LEU A 298 -4.66 0.06 20.83
N ASN A 299 -3.79 1.02 21.17
CA ASN A 299 -4.17 2.42 21.33
C ASN A 299 -4.65 3.06 20.02
N LYS A 300 -4.02 2.70 18.89
CA LYS A 300 -4.49 3.10 17.55
C LYS A 300 -5.86 2.52 17.25
N LEU A 301 -6.07 1.21 17.45
CA LEU A 301 -7.33 0.53 17.15
C LEU A 301 -8.50 1.03 18.00
N ARG A 302 -8.23 1.49 19.23
CA ARG A 302 -9.22 2.14 20.10
C ARG A 302 -9.54 3.59 19.69
N GLY A 303 -8.82 4.14 18.71
CA GLY A 303 -8.98 5.52 18.25
C GLY A 303 -8.51 6.57 19.27
N GLN A 304 -7.78 6.18 20.30
CA GLN A 304 -7.31 7.08 21.36
C GLN A 304 -6.10 7.90 20.90
N LEU A 305 -5.26 7.32 20.05
CA LEU A 305 -4.01 7.91 19.56
C LEU A 305 -3.82 7.59 18.08
N GLN A 306 -3.36 8.58 17.32
CA GLN A 306 -2.84 8.34 15.97
C GLN A 306 -1.34 8.05 16.11
N VAL A 307 -0.94 6.79 15.98
CA VAL A 307 0.46 6.36 16.13
C VAL A 307 0.85 5.40 15.01
N ALA A 308 2.08 5.53 14.52
CA ALA A 308 2.69 4.57 13.62
C ALA A 308 4.16 4.35 13.99
N ALA A 309 4.67 3.17 13.65
CA ALA A 309 6.03 2.77 13.93
C ALA A 309 6.71 2.23 12.66
N VAL A 310 7.95 2.67 12.46
CA VAL A 310 8.82 2.28 11.34
C VAL A 310 10.19 1.92 11.87
N LYS A 311 10.88 1.01 11.18
CA LYS A 311 12.27 0.71 11.49
C LYS A 311 13.17 1.84 11.00
N ALA A 312 14.25 2.10 11.70
CA ALA A 312 15.26 3.04 11.28
C ALA A 312 15.95 2.53 9.98
N PRO A 313 16.27 3.43 9.04
CA PRO A 313 17.00 3.07 7.83
C PRO A 313 18.48 2.78 8.13
N GLY A 314 19.10 1.94 7.30
CA GLY A 314 20.51 1.55 7.45
C GLY A 314 20.74 0.47 8.53
N PHE A 315 22.02 0.21 8.80
CA PHE A 315 22.50 -0.73 9.81
C PHE A 315 23.80 -0.20 10.45
N GLY A 316 24.11 -0.60 11.68
CA GLY A 316 25.33 -0.20 12.39
C GLY A 316 25.52 1.33 12.46
N ASP A 317 26.74 1.80 12.22
CA ASP A 317 27.09 3.23 12.30
C ASP A 317 26.38 4.09 11.25
N ASN A 318 26.05 3.52 10.10
CA ASN A 318 25.26 4.23 9.08
C ASN A 318 23.85 4.54 9.60
N ARG A 319 23.23 3.63 10.36
CA ARG A 319 21.93 3.87 11.00
C ARG A 319 22.01 5.03 12.00
N LYS A 320 23.04 5.06 12.85
CA LYS A 320 23.26 6.17 13.79
C LYS A 320 23.36 7.51 13.05
N SER A 321 24.14 7.50 11.97
CA SER A 321 24.38 8.70 11.17
C SER A 321 23.11 9.22 10.48
N ILE A 322 22.29 8.33 9.92
CA ILE A 322 21.00 8.69 9.31
C ILE A 322 19.98 9.14 10.37
N LEU A 323 19.95 8.52 11.56
CA LEU A 323 19.11 9.00 12.67
C LEU A 323 19.52 10.43 13.10
N GLY A 324 20.81 10.75 13.10
CA GLY A 324 21.30 12.11 13.32
C GLY A 324 20.87 13.10 12.24
N ASP A 325 20.82 12.65 10.98
CA ASP A 325 20.31 13.45 9.87
C ASP A 325 18.79 13.72 10.02
N LEU A 326 18.02 12.70 10.41
CA LEU A 326 16.60 12.81 10.72
C LEU A 326 16.33 13.74 11.92
N ALA A 327 17.16 13.66 12.96
CA ALA A 327 17.11 14.57 14.10
C ALA A 327 17.35 16.02 13.67
N THR A 328 18.36 16.25 12.83
CA THR A 328 18.67 17.59 12.29
C THR A 328 17.51 18.14 11.46
N LEU A 329 16.89 17.32 10.60
CA LEU A 329 15.74 17.71 9.78
C LEU A 329 14.51 18.05 10.64
N THR A 330 14.24 17.24 11.66
CA THR A 330 13.00 17.32 12.45
C THR A 330 13.12 18.19 13.69
N GLY A 331 14.34 18.59 14.07
CA GLY A 331 14.63 19.32 15.32
C GLY A 331 14.53 18.46 16.58
N GLY A 332 14.50 17.13 16.44
CA GLY A 332 14.41 16.20 17.57
C GLY A 332 15.77 15.73 18.09
N VAL A 333 15.78 15.03 19.22
CA VAL A 333 16.97 14.38 19.78
C VAL A 333 16.92 12.87 19.53
N VAL A 334 18.05 12.27 19.13
CA VAL A 334 18.17 10.81 19.02
C VAL A 334 18.44 10.23 20.41
N PHE A 335 17.60 9.30 20.86
CA PHE A 335 17.83 8.57 22.11
C PHE A 335 18.84 7.44 21.86
N SER A 336 20.03 7.54 22.46
CA SER A 336 21.13 6.58 22.38
C SER A 336 21.75 6.35 23.77
N ASP A 337 22.63 5.36 23.91
CA ASP A 337 23.36 5.12 25.17
C ASP A 337 24.46 6.13 25.44
N GLU A 338 24.91 6.83 24.40
CA GLU A 338 25.98 7.82 24.50
C GLU A 338 25.49 9.14 25.13
N LEU A 339 24.17 9.39 25.05
CA LEU A 339 23.51 10.52 25.69
C LEU A 339 22.86 10.04 27.00
N ASP A 340 23.06 10.77 28.10
CA ASP A 340 22.50 10.43 29.44
C ASP A 340 20.97 10.69 29.54
N VAL A 341 20.27 10.60 28.40
CA VAL A 341 18.84 10.89 28.26
C VAL A 341 18.12 9.58 27.95
N LYS A 342 17.49 9.00 28.98
CA LYS A 342 16.70 7.78 28.84
C LYS A 342 15.30 8.06 28.28
N LEU A 343 14.75 7.09 27.55
CA LEU A 343 13.38 7.13 27.02
C LEU A 343 12.32 7.33 28.12
N GLU A 344 12.55 6.79 29.32
CA GLU A 344 11.58 6.91 30.43
C GLU A 344 11.45 8.35 30.97
N ARG A 345 12.43 9.23 30.67
CA ARG A 345 12.44 10.64 31.07
C ARG A 345 12.22 11.60 29.91
N LEU A 346 11.59 11.10 28.83
CA LEU A 346 11.29 11.90 27.66
C LEU A 346 10.40 13.09 28.04
N THR A 347 10.81 14.27 27.56
CA THR A 347 9.99 15.49 27.58
C THR A 347 9.54 15.81 26.15
N PRO A 348 8.39 16.49 25.95
CA PRO A 348 7.89 16.76 24.61
C PRO A 348 8.83 17.59 23.73
N ASP A 349 9.73 18.38 24.34
CA ASP A 349 10.70 19.21 23.63
C ASP A 349 11.83 18.40 22.96
N LEU A 350 12.01 17.13 23.36
CA LEU A 350 13.00 16.22 22.76
C LEU A 350 12.46 15.53 21.50
N LEU A 351 11.14 15.57 21.28
CA LEU A 351 10.51 14.97 20.11
C LEU A 351 10.69 15.90 18.91
N GLY A 352 11.04 15.31 17.76
CA GLY A 352 11.06 16.04 16.50
C GLY A 352 9.65 16.37 16.02
N THR A 353 9.55 17.28 15.07
CA THR A 353 8.29 17.59 14.39
C THR A 353 8.54 17.88 12.91
N ILE A 354 7.56 17.55 12.07
CA ILE A 354 7.58 17.89 10.65
C ILE A 354 6.18 18.25 10.15
N GLY A 355 6.09 18.87 8.97
CA GLY A 355 4.81 19.30 8.39
C GLY A 355 3.83 18.14 8.19
N SER A 356 4.27 17.07 7.53
CA SER A 356 3.45 15.87 7.29
C SER A 356 4.31 14.64 7.00
N ILE A 357 3.72 13.46 7.18
CA ILE A 357 4.39 12.18 6.95
C ILE A 357 3.46 11.26 6.17
N THR A 358 4.04 10.56 5.20
CA THR A 358 3.38 9.47 4.48
C THR A 358 4.20 8.19 4.62
N ILE A 359 3.59 7.11 5.08
CA ILE A 359 4.24 5.81 5.28
C ILE A 359 3.51 4.77 4.46
N THR A 360 4.22 4.07 3.59
CA THR A 360 3.73 2.93 2.82
C THR A 360 4.25 1.62 3.44
N LYS A 361 4.00 0.50 2.78
CA LYS A 361 4.57 -0.80 3.18
C LYS A 361 6.10 -0.82 3.07
N GLU A 362 6.67 -0.02 2.18
CA GLU A 362 8.09 -0.08 1.81
C GLU A 362 8.84 1.21 2.18
N ASP A 363 8.17 2.36 2.15
CA ASP A 363 8.79 3.67 2.27
C ASP A 363 8.19 4.51 3.39
N THR A 364 9.01 5.41 3.95
CA THR A 364 8.56 6.54 4.74
C THR A 364 9.03 7.82 4.07
N ILE A 365 8.11 8.77 3.94
CA ILE A 365 8.33 10.08 3.35
C ILE A 365 7.98 11.14 4.39
N LEU A 366 8.96 11.96 4.73
CA LEU A 366 8.87 13.09 5.65
C LEU A 366 8.82 14.38 4.83
N ASN A 367 7.75 15.16 4.97
CA ASN A 367 7.45 16.32 4.13
C ASN A 367 7.22 17.58 4.95
N GLY A 368 7.70 18.72 4.45
CA GLY A 368 7.46 20.04 5.04
C GLY A 368 8.58 20.49 5.96
N THR A 369 8.60 21.79 6.27
CA THR A 369 9.54 22.38 7.23
C THR A 369 9.42 21.67 8.58
N GLY A 370 10.51 21.03 9.01
CA GLY A 370 10.66 20.53 10.37
C GLY A 370 10.87 21.65 11.37
N ALA A 371 11.03 21.30 12.66
CA ALA A 371 11.59 22.25 13.63
C ALA A 371 13.10 22.42 13.50
N GLY A 372 13.75 21.66 12.60
CA GLY A 372 15.16 21.87 12.25
C GLY A 372 15.37 23.25 11.62
N SER A 373 16.42 23.96 12.04
CA SER A 373 16.77 25.24 11.43
C SER A 373 17.42 25.02 10.06
N SER A 374 17.12 25.88 9.08
CA SER A 374 17.78 25.86 7.77
C SER A 374 19.31 25.88 7.89
N ASP A 375 19.81 26.61 8.88
CA ASP A 375 21.24 26.72 9.17
C ASP A 375 21.83 25.39 9.66
N SER A 376 21.12 24.67 10.53
CA SER A 376 21.56 23.34 10.99
C SER A 376 21.58 22.31 9.87
N ILE A 377 20.61 22.37 8.95
CA ILE A 377 20.56 21.49 7.77
C ILE A 377 21.71 21.84 6.83
N ALA A 378 21.95 23.13 6.55
CA ALA A 378 23.05 23.58 5.71
C ALA A 378 24.42 23.20 6.29
N GLN A 379 24.63 23.36 7.59
CA GLN A 379 25.85 22.93 8.28
C GLN A 379 26.03 21.42 8.17
N ARG A 380 24.96 20.64 8.33
CA ARG A 380 25.01 19.18 8.18
C ARG A 380 25.36 18.76 6.75
N CYS A 381 24.78 19.42 5.75
CA CYS A 381 25.15 19.19 4.36
C CYS A 381 26.63 19.51 4.09
N GLU A 382 27.17 20.58 4.67
CA GLU A 382 28.57 20.96 4.50
C GLU A 382 29.54 19.98 5.19
N GLN A 383 29.16 19.46 6.36
CA GLN A 383 29.88 18.36 7.02
C GLN A 383 29.94 17.13 6.11
N LEU A 384 28.81 16.74 5.49
CA LEU A 384 28.77 15.60 4.58
C LEU A 384 29.63 15.82 3.34
N ARG A 385 29.59 17.02 2.73
CA ARG A 385 30.47 17.37 1.59
C ARG A 385 31.95 17.29 1.96
N SER A 386 32.31 17.74 3.16
CA SER A 386 33.69 17.67 3.64
C SER A 386 34.16 16.21 3.80
N LEU A 387 33.31 15.33 4.33
CA LEU A 387 33.62 13.89 4.46
C LEU A 387 33.71 13.18 3.10
N ILE A 388 32.91 13.59 2.12
CA ILE A 388 32.96 13.07 0.74
C ILE A 388 34.28 13.45 0.06
N ALA A 389 34.76 14.68 0.30
CA ALA A 389 35.99 15.22 -0.28
C ALA A 389 37.27 14.69 0.37
N ASP A 390 37.17 14.05 1.54
CA ASP A 390 38.32 13.47 2.22
C ASP A 390 38.90 12.30 1.40
N ALA A 391 40.21 12.34 1.18
CA ALA A 391 40.95 11.32 0.42
C ALA A 391 41.02 9.98 1.16
N GLY A 392 40.77 9.97 2.47
CA GLY A 392 40.70 8.75 3.28
C GLY A 392 39.40 7.94 3.12
N THR A 393 38.37 8.52 2.52
CA THR A 393 37.04 7.90 2.39
C THR A 393 37.03 6.85 1.29
N SER A 394 36.59 5.64 1.63
CA SER A 394 36.42 4.55 0.66
C SER A 394 35.35 4.89 -0.39
N ASP A 395 35.45 4.34 -1.61
CA ASP A 395 34.44 4.54 -2.66
C ASP A 395 33.03 4.14 -2.20
N TYR A 396 32.93 3.06 -1.41
CA TYR A 396 31.67 2.62 -0.81
C TYR A 396 31.10 3.61 0.21
N GLU A 397 31.96 4.20 1.04
CA GLU A 397 31.54 5.20 2.03
C GLU A 397 31.14 6.51 1.35
N ARG A 398 31.85 6.87 0.28
CA ARG A 398 31.54 8.05 -0.54
C ARG A 398 30.15 7.95 -1.14
N GLU A 399 29.81 6.81 -1.76
CA GLU A 399 28.47 6.55 -2.29
C GLU A 399 27.38 6.72 -1.20
N LYS A 400 27.61 6.17 -0.01
CA LYS A 400 26.65 6.28 1.11
C LYS A 400 26.52 7.71 1.65
N LEU A 401 27.61 8.47 1.67
CA LEU A 401 27.58 9.89 2.05
C LEU A 401 26.87 10.74 0.99
N GLU A 402 27.08 10.45 -0.30
CA GLU A 402 26.37 11.10 -1.41
C GLU A 402 24.87 10.82 -1.36
N GLU A 403 24.45 9.58 -1.08
CA GLU A 403 23.04 9.22 -0.87
C GLU A 403 22.42 10.03 0.28
N ARG A 404 23.13 10.15 1.41
CA ARG A 404 22.67 10.92 2.58
C ARG A 404 22.59 12.42 2.28
N LEU A 405 23.60 12.96 1.60
CA LEU A 405 23.62 14.35 1.18
C LEU A 405 22.46 14.63 0.22
N ALA A 406 22.22 13.76 -0.76
CA ALA A 406 21.11 13.88 -1.68
C ALA A 406 19.77 13.87 -0.92
N ARG A 407 19.58 12.96 0.04
CA ARG A 407 18.36 12.88 0.86
C ARG A 407 18.11 14.09 1.76
N LEU A 408 19.17 14.78 2.20
CA LEU A 408 19.06 15.99 3.02
C LEU A 408 18.95 17.28 2.20
N SER A 409 19.61 17.33 1.04
CA SER A 409 19.69 18.53 0.20
C SER A 409 18.61 18.60 -0.89
N SER A 410 18.12 17.44 -1.33
CA SER A 410 17.04 17.36 -2.31
C SER A 410 15.72 17.55 -1.57
N GLY A 411 15.07 18.69 -1.78
CA GLY A 411 13.74 18.94 -1.25
C GLY A 411 12.73 17.92 -1.76
N VAL A 412 11.57 17.88 -1.11
CA VAL A 412 10.41 17.11 -1.55
C VAL A 412 9.45 18.05 -2.27
N ALA A 413 9.13 17.70 -3.52
CA ALA A 413 8.08 18.38 -4.26
C ALA A 413 6.72 17.81 -3.85
N ILE A 414 5.80 18.70 -3.49
CA ILE A 414 4.41 18.39 -3.19
C ILE A 414 3.57 18.95 -4.33
N ILE A 415 2.89 18.05 -5.03
CA ILE A 415 1.90 18.38 -6.05
C ILE A 415 0.54 18.36 -5.36
N ARG A 416 -0.10 19.52 -5.24
CA ARG A 416 -1.48 19.63 -4.73
C ARG A 416 -2.42 19.62 -5.92
N VAL A 417 -3.23 18.57 -6.03
CA VAL A 417 -4.16 18.39 -7.15
C VAL A 417 -5.41 19.21 -6.90
N GLY A 418 -5.65 20.21 -7.74
CA GLY A 418 -6.84 21.04 -7.70
C GLY A 418 -8.04 20.40 -8.40
N GLY A 419 -9.24 20.85 -8.08
CA GLY A 419 -10.47 20.43 -8.75
C GLY A 419 -11.72 21.09 -8.17
N GLN A 420 -12.86 20.91 -8.84
CA GLN A 420 -14.13 21.50 -8.42
C GLN A 420 -14.97 20.58 -7.53
N SER A 421 -14.63 19.28 -7.51
CA SER A 421 -15.30 18.28 -6.67
C SER A 421 -14.32 17.22 -6.17
N GLU A 422 -14.63 16.60 -5.04
CA GLU A 422 -13.81 15.52 -4.47
C GLU A 422 -13.63 14.32 -5.42
N VAL A 423 -14.65 14.03 -6.24
CA VAL A 423 -14.59 12.93 -7.22
C VAL A 423 -13.62 13.27 -8.35
N GLU A 424 -13.61 14.52 -8.81
CA GLU A 424 -12.68 14.99 -9.83
C GLU A 424 -11.24 15.03 -9.32
N VAL A 425 -11.02 15.56 -8.11
CA VAL A 425 -9.70 15.57 -7.47
C VAL A 425 -9.18 14.15 -7.29
N GLY A 426 -10.04 13.23 -6.83
CA GLY A 426 -9.67 11.82 -6.68
C GLY A 426 -9.29 11.14 -7.99
N GLU A 427 -10.04 11.38 -9.08
CA GLU A 427 -9.71 10.83 -10.40
C GLU A 427 -8.42 11.43 -10.96
N LYS A 428 -8.23 12.74 -10.80
CA LYS A 428 -7.06 13.46 -11.28
C LYS A 428 -5.80 13.11 -10.50
N LYS A 429 -5.92 12.74 -9.23
CA LYS A 429 -4.84 12.21 -8.38
C LYS A 429 -4.49 10.75 -8.70
N ASP A 430 -5.47 9.95 -9.13
CA ASP A 430 -5.24 8.58 -9.59
C ASP A 430 -4.50 8.55 -10.95
N ARG A 431 -4.67 9.60 -11.78
CA ARG A 431 -3.90 9.85 -13.01
C ARG A 431 -2.50 10.38 -12.72
#